data_AF-A0AB37MHP0-F1
#
_entry.id   AF-A0AB37MHP0-F1
#
_cell.length_a   1.000
_cell.length_b   1.000
_cell.length_c   1.000
_cell.angle_alpha   90.00
_cell.angle_beta   90.00
_cell.angle_gamma   90.00
#
_symmetry.space_group_name_H-M   'P 1'
#
loop_
_entity.id
_entity.type
_entity.pdbx_description
1 polymer ?
#
loop_
_entity_poly.entity_id
_entity_poly.type
_entity_poly.pdbx_seq_one_letter_code
_entity_poly.pdbx_strand_id
1 'polypeptide(L)' 'MKKILNVSEMKQVRGGAQISSMCGEGEKLYTCTTTYNSGFKSTGAVCAATIFMARRAIIMAKTDQMQADPGIDDIQCS' A
#
# COMPACT_ATOMS: atom_id res chain seq x y z
N MET A 1 19.83 9.89 41.16
CA MET A 1 19.37 11.16 40.56
C MET A 1 18.53 10.84 39.33
N LYS A 2 17.21 11.09 39.37
CA LYS A 2 16.30 10.82 38.24
C LYS A 2 16.35 12.04 37.31
N LYS A 3 16.88 11.88 36.09
CA LYS A 3 16.84 12.92 35.06
C LYS A 3 15.39 13.14 34.66
N ILE A 4 14.84 14.31 35.01
CA ILE A 4 13.58 14.80 34.46
C ILE A 4 13.92 15.37 33.09
N LEU A 5 13.45 14.73 32.02
CA LEU A 5 13.61 15.20 30.64
C LEU A 5 12.94 16.57 30.51
N ASN A 6 13.70 17.55 30.04
CA ASN A 6 13.24 18.92 29.85
C ASN A 6 12.17 18.93 28.74
N VAL A 7 11.11 19.72 28.90
CA VAL A 7 10.02 19.82 27.92
C VAL A 7 10.54 20.30 26.55
N SER A 8 11.70 20.97 26.51
CA SER A 8 12.42 21.30 25.28
C SER A 8 13.10 20.10 24.58
N GLU A 9 13.35 19.00 25.28
CA GLU A 9 13.79 17.70 24.74
C GLU A 9 12.60 16.78 24.42
N MET A 10 11.43 17.03 25.00
CA MET A 10 10.13 16.57 24.48
C MET A 10 9.63 17.45 23.33
N LYS A 11 10.56 18.10 22.60
CA LYS A 11 10.26 18.60 21.25
C LYS A 11 9.92 17.35 20.48
N GLN A 12 8.61 17.15 20.35
CA GLN A 12 7.98 16.00 19.73
C GLN A 12 8.91 15.47 18.65
N VAL A 13 9.22 14.18 18.72
CA VAL A 13 9.55 13.40 17.53
C VAL A 13 8.31 13.45 16.66
N ARG A 14 7.98 14.65 16.15
CA ARG A 14 7.05 14.96 15.08
C ARG A 14 7.75 14.45 13.82
N GLY A 15 8.03 13.15 13.81
CA GLY A 15 7.55 12.33 12.72
C GLY A 15 6.03 12.40 12.75
N GLY A 16 5.47 13.59 12.49
CA GLY A 16 4.24 13.62 11.73
C GLY A 16 4.67 12.87 10.49
N ALA A 17 4.14 11.65 10.33
CA ALA A 17 4.36 10.87 9.13
C ALA A 17 4.15 11.86 7.99
N GLN A 18 5.25 12.34 7.40
CA GLN A 18 5.15 13.04 6.14
C GLN A 18 4.46 11.99 5.30
N ILE A 19 3.31 12.32 4.75
CA ILE A 19 2.78 11.55 3.63
C ILE A 19 3.87 11.76 2.59
N SER A 20 4.89 10.87 2.59
CA SER A 20 5.68 10.72 1.41
C SER A 20 4.63 10.51 0.34
N SER A 21 4.68 11.32 -0.71
CA SER A 21 4.12 10.91 -1.97
C SER A 21 4.81 9.58 -2.27
N MET A 22 4.26 8.46 -1.76
CA MET A 22 4.80 7.11 -1.96
C MET A 22 4.84 6.76 -3.45
N CYS A 23 4.23 7.62 -4.26
CA CYS A 23 3.99 7.52 -5.67
C CYS A 23 4.60 8.73 -6.38
N GLY A 24 4.87 8.58 -7.68
CA GLY A 24 5.44 9.63 -8.50
C GLY A 24 4.52 10.84 -8.64
N GLU A 25 5.03 11.89 -9.26
CA GLU A 25 4.24 13.09 -9.57
C GLU A 25 3.00 12.72 -10.42
N GLY A 26 1.80 13.11 -9.96
CA GLY A 26 0.53 12.80 -10.61
C GLY A 26 -0.08 11.45 -10.23
N GLU A 27 0.59 10.65 -9.40
CA GLU A 27 0.07 9.36 -8.92
C GLU A 27 -0.53 9.45 -7.52
N LYS A 28 -1.45 8.53 -7.24
CA LYS A 28 -2.06 8.32 -5.93
C LYS A 28 -1.79 6.91 -5.46
N LEU A 29 -1.73 6.75 -4.15
CA LEU A 29 -1.66 5.44 -3.54
C LEU A 29 -3.07 4.83 -3.49
N TYR A 30 -3.24 3.70 -4.15
CA TYR A 30 -4.44 2.87 -4.11
C TYR A 30 -4.20 1.63 -3.27
N THR A 31 -5.17 1.26 -2.45
CA THR A 31 -5.12 -0.02 -1.73
C THR A 31 -5.90 -1.05 -2.54
N CYS A 32 -5.24 -2.14 -2.92
CA CYS A 32 -5.83 -3.22 -3.70
C CYS A 32 -5.89 -4.50 -2.88
N THR A 33 -7.05 -5.15 -2.85
CA THR A 33 -7.26 -6.47 -2.26
C THR A 33 -7.52 -7.47 -3.36
N THR A 34 -6.73 -8.54 -3.38
CA THR A 34 -6.89 -9.70 -4.25
C THR A 34 -7.55 -10.81 -3.44
N THR A 35 -8.67 -11.33 -3.93
CA THR A 35 -9.35 -12.49 -3.37
C THR A 35 -9.03 -13.70 -4.23
N TYR A 36 -8.72 -14.83 -3.58
CA TYR A 36 -8.42 -16.08 -4.24
C TYR A 36 -9.58 -17.08 -4.04
N ASN A 37 -9.73 -18.06 -4.93
CA ASN A 37 -10.75 -19.11 -4.91
C ASN A 37 -10.79 -19.90 -3.59
N SER A 38 -9.67 -19.96 -2.87
CA SER A 38 -9.58 -20.57 -1.55
C SER A 38 -10.25 -19.74 -0.43
N GLY A 39 -10.74 -18.55 -0.75
CA GLY A 39 -11.22 -17.55 0.21
C GLY A 39 -10.09 -16.73 0.84
N PHE A 40 -8.82 -17.03 0.53
CA PHE A 40 -7.68 -16.24 0.97
C PHE A 40 -7.75 -14.83 0.38
N LYS A 41 -7.30 -13.84 1.14
CA LYS A 41 -7.25 -12.44 0.71
C LYS A 41 -5.87 -11.87 0.97
N SER A 42 -5.33 -11.17 -0.02
CA SER A 42 -4.08 -10.43 0.09
C SER A 42 -4.33 -8.97 -0.22
N THR A 43 -3.90 -8.08 0.66
CA THR A 43 -4.03 -6.63 0.48
C THR A 43 -2.66 -6.01 0.31
N GLY A 44 -2.53 -5.11 -0.65
CA GLY A 44 -1.31 -4.35 -0.93
C GLY A 44 -1.63 -2.94 -1.39
N ALA A 45 -0.62 -2.06 -1.36
CA ALA A 45 -0.76 -0.71 -1.86
C ALA A 45 0.03 -0.56 -3.17
N VAL A 46 -0.53 0.18 -4.13
CA VAL A 46 0.06 0.42 -5.44
C VAL A 46 -0.07 1.89 -5.82
N CYS A 47 0.95 2.41 -6.45
CA CYS A 47 0.95 3.75 -7.00
C CYS A 47 0.41 3.76 -8.43
N ALA A 48 -0.58 4.60 -8.70
CA ALA A 48 -1.13 4.76 -10.03
C ALA A 48 -1.80 6.13 -10.20
N ALA A 49 -1.89 6.62 -11.45
CA ALA A 49 -2.62 7.84 -11.76
C ALA A 49 -4.15 7.72 -11.57
N THR A 50 -4.69 6.51 -11.74
CA THR A 50 -6.13 6.22 -11.61
C THR A 50 -6.37 4.84 -11.00
N ILE A 51 -7.57 4.63 -10.45
CA ILE A 51 -8.00 3.35 -9.88
C ILE A 51 -8.00 2.21 -10.91
N PHE A 52 -8.26 2.52 -12.18
CA PHE A 52 -8.21 1.56 -13.28
C PHE A 52 -6.76 1.12 -13.54
N MET A 53 -5.81 2.06 -13.53
CA MET A 53 -4.39 1.73 -13.68
C MET A 53 -3.85 0.96 -12.48
N ALA A 54 -4.31 1.26 -11.25
CA ALA A 54 -3.97 0.48 -10.07
C ALA A 54 -4.40 -0.99 -10.20
N ARG A 55 -5.67 -1.24 -10.60
CA ARG A 55 -6.17 -2.60 -10.86
C ARG A 55 -5.36 -3.29 -11.93
N ARG A 56 -5.11 -2.62 -13.06
CA ARG A 56 -4.34 -3.19 -14.17
C ARG A 56 -2.90 -3.52 -13.77
N ALA A 57 -2.25 -2.68 -12.96
CA ALA A 57 -0.90 -2.93 -12.45
C ALA A 57 -0.84 -4.19 -11.59
N ILE A 58 -1.81 -4.39 -10.69
CA ILE A 58 -1.91 -5.63 -9.90
C ILE A 58 -2.21 -6.82 -10.80
N ILE A 59 -3.14 -6.70 -11.76
CA ILE A 59 -3.43 -7.77 -12.72
C ILE A 59 -2.17 -8.16 -13.49
N MET A 60 -1.38 -7.21 -14.01
CA MET A 60 -0.15 -7.53 -14.74
C MET A 60 0.91 -8.17 -13.84
N ALA A 61 1.17 -7.59 -12.66
CA ALA A 61 2.10 -8.15 -11.68
C ALA A 61 1.69 -9.55 -11.22
N LYS A 62 0.38 -9.80 -11.16
CA LYS A 62 -0.18 -11.11 -10.85
C LYS A 62 -0.24 -12.01 -12.07
N THR A 63 -0.41 -11.54 -13.29
CA THR A 63 -0.41 -12.35 -14.52
C THR A 63 0.97 -12.96 -14.76
N ASP A 64 2.03 -12.20 -14.49
CA ASP A 64 3.40 -12.72 -14.42
C ASP A 64 3.55 -13.80 -13.33
N GLN A 65 2.76 -13.72 -12.24
CA GLN A 65 2.65 -14.76 -11.21
C GLN A 65 1.57 -15.83 -11.48
N MET A 66 0.67 -15.64 -12.46
CA MET A 66 -0.46 -16.55 -12.73
C MET A 66 0.01 -17.84 -13.40
N GLN A 67 1.22 -17.85 -13.94
CA GLN A 67 1.90 -19.11 -14.27
C GLN A 67 2.24 -19.94 -13.00
N ALA A 68 2.18 -19.35 -11.80
CA ALA A 68 2.45 -20.01 -10.53
C ALA A 68 1.22 -20.16 -9.60
N ASP A 69 0.14 -19.38 -9.77
CA ASP A 69 -1.05 -19.47 -8.89
C ASP A 69 -2.37 -19.16 -9.64
N PRO A 70 -3.09 -20.18 -10.18
CA PRO A 70 -4.31 -20.01 -10.99
C PRO A 70 -5.57 -19.65 -10.19
N GLY A 71 -5.43 -19.22 -8.93
CA GLY A 71 -6.52 -19.10 -7.98
C GLY A 71 -7.13 -17.71 -7.80
N ILE A 72 -6.90 -16.72 -8.67
CA ILE A 72 -7.43 -15.36 -8.47
C ILE A 72 -8.90 -15.28 -8.89
N ASP A 73 -9.76 -14.81 -7.99
CA ASP A 73 -11.21 -14.66 -8.18
C ASP A 73 -11.61 -13.20 -8.44
N ASP A 74 -11.09 -12.26 -7.64
CA ASP A 74 -11.41 -10.82 -7.76
C ASP A 74 -10.25 -9.92 -7.31
N ILE A 75 -10.16 -8.74 -7.91
CA ILE A 75 -9.21 -7.67 -7.54
C ILE A 75 -9.97 -6.34 -7.40
N GLN A 76 -10.04 -5.84 -6.17
CA GLN A 76 -10.68 -4.57 -5.86
C GLN A 76 -9.65 -3.56 -5.35
N CYS A 77 -9.59 -2.40 -5.99
CA CYS A 77 -8.79 -1.27 -5.52
C CYS A 77 -9.71 -0.12 -5.09
N SER A 78 -9.28 0.61 -4.07
CA SER A 78 -9.91 1.83 -3.51
C SER A 78 -8.87 2.90 -3.25
#